data_AF-X1UDX3-F1
#
_entry.id   AF-X1UDX3-F1
#
_cell.length_a   1.000
_cell.length_b   1.000
_cell.length_c   1.000
_cell.angle_alpha   90.00
_cell.angle_beta   90.00
_cell.angle_gamma   90.00
#
_symmetry.space_group_name_H-M   'P 1'
#
loop_
_entity.id
_entity.type
_entity.pdbx_description
1 polymer ?
#
loop_
_entity_poly.entity_id
_entity_poly.type
_entity_poly.pdbx_seq_one_letter_code
_entity_poly.pdbx_strand_id
1 'polypeptide(L)' 'IPRRWEGFRLTRRFRGGTYEITVSNPHKLCRGVNRLIVNGRQIDGNSAPLPTRGGQRLRVEVLLEP' A
#
# COMPACT_ATOMS: atom_id res chain seq x y z
N ILE A 1 -0.96 -5.20 11.12
CA ILE A 1 -1.65 -6.50 10.88
C ILE A 1 -1.28 -7.50 11.97
N PRO A 2 -1.98 -8.63 12.16
CA PRO A 2 -1.52 -9.64 13.12
C PRO A 2 -0.08 -10.09 12.84
N ARG A 3 0.75 -10.30 13.88
CA ARG A 3 2.18 -10.68 13.72
C ARG A 3 2.39 -11.92 12.84
N ARG A 4 1.45 -12.86 12.88
CA ARG A 4 1.53 -14.11 12.12
C ARG A 4 1.25 -13.93 10.62
N TRP A 5 0.82 -12.76 10.17
CA TRP A 5 0.53 -12.51 8.76
C TRP A 5 1.79 -12.02 8.07
N GLU A 6 2.22 -12.76 7.04
CA GLU A 6 3.30 -12.36 6.12
C GLU A 6 2.91 -11.11 5.30
N GLY A 7 1.61 -10.85 5.16
CA GLY A 7 1.10 -9.77 4.36
C GLY A 7 -0.35 -10.02 3.97
N PHE A 8 -0.90 -9.12 3.16
CA PHE A 8 -2.20 -9.32 2.52
C PHE A 8 -2.28 -8.48 1.25
N ARG A 9 -3.27 -8.81 0.40
CA ARG A 9 -3.60 -8.02 -0.78
C ARG A 9 -5.06 -7.59 -0.69
N LEU A 10 -5.35 -6.37 -1.10
CA LEU A 10 -6.71 -5.89 -1.25
C LEU A 10 -6.84 -4.96 -2.46
N THR A 11 -8.06 -4.84 -2.96
CA THR A 11 -8.40 -3.87 -3.98
C THR A 11 -9.41 -2.89 -3.41
N ARG A 12 -9.10 -1.59 -3.47
CA ARG A 12 -9.96 -0.51 -2.97
C ARG A 12 -10.33 0.45 -4.09
N ARG A 13 -11.63 0.64 -4.32
CA ARG A 13 -12.13 1.75 -5.14
C ARG A 13 -12.26 3.01 -4.26
N PHE A 14 -11.64 4.10 -4.68
CA PHE A 14 -11.65 5.37 -3.94
C PHE A 14 -11.49 6.56 -4.88
N ARG A 15 -12.38 7.57 -4.74
CA ARG A 15 -12.39 8.82 -5.53
C ARG A 15 -12.26 8.58 -7.04
N GLY A 16 -12.98 7.58 -7.57
CA GLY A 16 -12.95 7.22 -9.00
C GLY A 16 -11.72 6.43 -9.46
N GLY A 17 -10.73 6.21 -8.58
CA GLY A 17 -9.58 5.35 -8.82
C GLY A 17 -9.76 3.94 -8.24
N THR A 18 -8.94 3.01 -8.73
CA THR A 18 -8.81 1.64 -8.19
C THR A 18 -7.39 1.44 -7.67
N TYR A 19 -7.27 1.13 -6.40
CA TYR A 19 -6.00 0.90 -5.72
C TYR A 19 -5.82 -0.61 -5.53
N GLU A 20 -4.77 -1.17 -6.12
CA GLU A 20 -4.33 -2.55 -5.93
C GLU A 20 -3.23 -2.53 -4.87
N ILE A 21 -3.59 -2.81 -3.62
CA ILE A 21 -2.73 -2.64 -2.45
C ILE A 21 -2.17 -4.00 -2.03
N THR A 22 -0.85 -4.11 -2.01
CA THR A 22 -0.12 -5.25 -1.43
C THR A 22 0.60 -4.76 -0.19
N VAL A 23 0.36 -5.40 0.94
CA VAL A 23 1.06 -5.12 2.20
C VAL A 23 1.92 -6.33 2.55
N SER A 24 3.20 -6.09 2.80
CA SER A 24 4.20 -7.10 3.18
C SER A 24 4.72 -6.82 4.59
N ASN A 25 4.87 -7.89 5.38
CA ASN A 25 5.27 -7.82 6.79
C ASN A 25 6.35 -8.87 7.12
N PRO A 26 7.54 -8.78 6.50
CA PRO A 26 8.61 -9.77 6.69
C PRO A 26 9.10 -9.86 8.14
N HIS A 27 8.95 -8.78 8.91
CA HIS A 27 9.40 -8.69 10.30
C HIS A 27 8.31 -9.03 11.34
N LYS A 28 7.15 -9.55 10.91
CA LYS A 28 6.05 -9.96 11.81
C LYS A 28 5.64 -8.84 12.79
N LEU A 29 5.60 -7.61 12.29
CA LEU A 29 5.21 -6.40 13.00
C LEU A 29 3.69 -6.25 13.05
N CYS A 30 3.22 -5.44 14.01
CA CYS A 30 1.81 -5.12 14.15
C CYS A 30 1.41 -3.77 13.51
N ARG A 31 2.38 -2.87 13.31
CA ARG A 31 2.22 -1.46 12.93
C ARG A 31 3.49 -0.94 12.25
N GLY A 32 3.42 0.29 11.74
CA GLY A 32 4.56 0.99 11.13
C GLY A 32 4.61 0.79 9.62
N VAL A 33 4.26 1.81 8.85
CA VAL A 33 4.50 1.84 7.41
C VAL A 33 5.84 2.54 7.22
N ASN A 34 6.87 1.79 6.84
CA ASN A 34 8.20 2.36 6.61
C ASN A 34 8.33 2.77 5.13
N ARG A 35 7.91 1.89 4.22
CA ARG A 35 8.01 2.13 2.78
C ARG A 35 6.66 2.04 2.08
N LEU A 36 6.36 3.07 1.29
CA LEU A 36 5.21 3.10 0.38
C LEU A 36 5.71 3.29 -1.05
N ILE A 37 5.38 2.35 -1.93
CA ILE A 37 5.72 2.39 -3.36
C ILE A 37 4.42 2.48 -4.15
N VAL A 38 4.31 3.50 -5.01
CA VAL A 38 3.14 3.71 -5.86
C VAL A 38 3.58 3.66 -7.31
N ASN A 39 3.01 2.71 -8.07
CA ASN A 39 3.37 2.46 -9.47
C ASN A 39 4.91 2.33 -9.68
N GLY A 40 5.59 1.62 -8.77
CA GLY A 40 7.03 1.39 -8.82
C GLY A 40 7.90 2.55 -8.33
N ARG A 41 7.31 3.68 -7.91
CA ARG A 41 8.06 4.81 -7.33
C ARG A 41 7.86 4.87 -5.82
N GLN A 42 8.95 4.88 -5.07
CA GLN A 42 8.90 5.14 -3.64
C GLN A 42 8.44 6.58 -3.39
N ILE A 43 7.55 6.74 -2.42
CA ILE A 43 7.06 8.04 -1.96
C ILE A 43 7.22 8.16 -0.45
N ASP A 44 7.39 9.39 0.02
CA ASP A 44 7.55 9.65 1.44
C ASP A 44 6.20 9.61 2.18
N GLY A 45 6.23 9.09 3.41
CA GLY A 45 5.06 8.94 4.26
C GLY A 45 4.20 7.73 3.92
N ASN A 46 2.93 7.77 4.33
CA ASN A 46 1.99 6.64 4.28
C ASN A 46 0.72 6.95 3.46
N SER A 47 0.71 8.05 2.73
CA SER A 47 -0.46 8.53 1.97
C SER A 47 -0.26 8.30 0.48
N ALA A 48 -1.05 7.41 -0.11
CA ALA A 48 -1.07 7.22 -1.55
C ALA A 48 -1.68 8.46 -2.26
N PRO A 49 -1.19 8.83 -3.45
CA PRO A 49 -1.69 9.97 -4.19
C PRO A 49 -3.14 9.75 -4.65
N LEU A 50 -3.84 10.86 -4.89
CA LEU A 50 -5.16 10.85 -5.49
C LEU A 50 -5.07 10.45 -6.97
N PRO A 51 -6.12 9.82 -7.53
CA PRO A 51 -6.18 9.58 -8.96
C PRO A 51 -6.27 10.92 -9.69
N THR A 52 -5.53 11.08 -10.78
CA THR A 52 -5.56 12.25 -11.65
C THR A 52 -6.64 12.16 -12.73
N ARG A 53 -7.19 10.96 -12.95
CA ARG A 53 -8.28 10.73 -13.90
C ARG A 53 -9.23 9.63 -13.43
N GLY A 54 -10.48 9.70 -13.88
CA GLY A 54 -11.48 8.65 -13.63
C GLY A 54 -11.02 7.29 -14.16
N GLY A 55 -11.28 6.24 -13.39
CA GLY A 55 -10.90 4.86 -13.74
C GLY A 55 -9.41 4.54 -13.60
N GLN A 56 -8.59 5.47 -13.13
CA GLN A 56 -7.16 5.22 -12.95
C GLN A 56 -6.91 4.06 -11.99
N ARG A 57 -5.98 3.18 -12.37
CA ARG A 57 -5.46 2.11 -11.50
C ARG A 57 -4.12 2.53 -10.90
N LEU A 58 -3.97 2.34 -9.61
CA LEU A 58 -2.72 2.58 -8.88
C LEU A 58 -2.31 1.29 -8.18
N ARG A 59 -1.11 0.79 -8.50
CA ARG A 59 -0.48 -0.29 -7.74
C ARG A 59 0.22 0.32 -6.54
N VAL A 60 -0.12 -0.17 -5.35
CA VAL A 60 0.45 0.29 -4.08
C VAL A 60 1.09 -0.88 -3.38
N GLU A 61 2.35 -0.74 -3.04
CA GLU A 61 3.11 -1.72 -2.26
C GLU A 61 3.54 -1.07 -0.95
N VAL A 62 3.21 -1.73 0.16
CA VAL A 62 3.47 -1.26 1.52
C VAL A 62 4.38 -2.27 2.19
N LEU A 63 5.49 -1.79 2.77
CA LEU A 63 6.40 -2.61 3.57
C LEU A 63 6.36 -2.15 5.03
N LEU A 64 6.11 -3.10 5.93
CA LEU A 64 6.25 -2.89 7.37
C LEU A 64 7.68 -3.25 7.77
N GLU A 65 8.49 -2.24 8.04
CA GLU A 65 9.84 -2.38 8.62
C GLU A 65 9.89 -1.63 9.95
N PRO A 66 10.83 -1.99 10.85
CA PRO A 66 11.04 -1.31 12.12
C PRO A 66 11.30 0.19 12.00
#